data_AF-A0A9P3B1I1-F1
#
_entry.id   AF-A0A9P3B1I1-F1
#
_cell.length_a   1.000
_cell.length_b   1.000
_cell.length_c   1.000
_cell.angle_alpha   90.00
_cell.angle_beta   90.00
_cell.angle_gamma   90.00
#
_symmetry.space_group_name_H-M   'P 1'
#
loop_
_entity.id
_entity.type
_entity.pdbx_description
1 polymer ?
#
loop_
_entity_poly.entity_id
_entity_poly.type
_entity_poly.pdbx_seq_one_letter_code
_entity_poly.pdbx_strand_id
1 'polypeptide(L)'
;MNSKAKRGRYTQEYKHEAVRLVKSGQSMAAVAATLGLSEQTLYNWVKAAREGKLFGAGNKPVSPEQMELARLRAEVSRLKMERDMADSRMKCNPPPRSGRVHSTLGYVSPMTFEQNWLAAQQVRAA
;
A
#
# COMPACT_ATOMS: atom_id res chain seq x y z
N MET A 1 -24.58 25.59 34.57
CA MET A 1 -23.45 24.73 35.00
C MET A 1 -23.33 23.60 33.99
N ASN A 2 -22.36 23.62 33.09
CA ASN A 2 -22.10 22.47 32.22
C ASN A 2 -20.60 22.40 31.96
N SER A 3 -19.88 21.81 32.90
CA SER A 3 -18.46 21.50 32.75
C SER A 3 -18.33 20.48 31.62
N LYS A 4 -17.94 20.94 30.43
CA LYS A 4 -17.51 20.08 29.32
C LYS A 4 -16.30 19.29 29.81
N ALA A 5 -16.54 18.14 30.43
CA ALA A 5 -15.49 17.21 30.79
C ALA A 5 -14.69 16.90 29.52
N LYS A 6 -13.38 17.14 29.55
CA LYS A 6 -12.48 16.73 28.47
C LYS A 6 -12.72 15.23 28.27
N ARG A 7 -13.29 14.85 27.12
CA ARG A 7 -13.50 13.44 26.79
C ARG A 7 -12.12 12.77 26.78
N GLY A 8 -11.84 11.96 27.80
CA GLY A 8 -10.66 11.11 27.81
C GLY A 8 -10.67 10.25 26.55
N ARG A 9 -9.57 10.26 25.79
CA ARG A 9 -9.42 9.32 24.68
C ARG A 9 -9.08 7.95 25.26
N TYR A 10 -10.07 7.06 25.30
CA TYR A 10 -9.83 5.65 25.57
C TYR A 10 -9.06 5.02 24.42
N THR A 11 -8.07 4.18 24.75
CA THR A 11 -7.30 3.40 23.77
C THR A 11 -8.22 2.39 23.06
N GLN A 12 -7.78 1.90 21.90
CA GLN A 12 -8.61 1.01 21.09
C GLN A 12 -8.74 -0.36 21.75
N GLU A 13 -7.64 -0.84 22.33
CA GLU A 13 -7.50 -2.09 23.08
C GLU A 13 -8.47 -2.10 24.27
N TYR A 14 -8.56 -0.97 24.97
CA TYR A 14 -9.48 -0.83 26.10
C TYR A 14 -10.95 -0.93 25.68
N LYS A 15 -11.32 -0.32 24.54
CA LYS A 15 -12.67 -0.47 23.98
C LYS A 15 -12.96 -1.90 23.55
N HIS A 16 -11.95 -2.61 23.02
CA HIS A 16 -12.09 -4.02 22.64
C HIS A 16 -12.40 -4.90 23.82
N GLU A 17 -11.64 -4.73 24.89
CA GLU A 17 -11.81 -5.53 26.10
C GLU A 17 -13.20 -5.30 26.71
N ALA A 18 -13.63 -4.04 26.80
CA ALA A 18 -14.97 -3.70 27.27
C ALA A 18 -16.09 -4.37 26.45
N VAL A 19 -15.99 -4.34 25.11
CA VAL A 19 -16.97 -4.99 24.23
C VAL A 19 -16.87 -6.52 24.30
N ARG A 20 -15.68 -7.09 24.47
CA ARG A 20 -15.45 -8.53 24.62
C ARG A 20 -16.16 -9.07 25.86
N LEU A 21 -16.06 -8.36 26.99
CA LEU A 21 -16.73 -8.72 28.24
C LEU A 21 -18.25 -8.75 28.08
N VAL A 22 -18.84 -7.73 27.44
CA VAL A 22 -20.29 -7.73 27.15
C VAL A 22 -20.68 -8.87 26.21
N LYS A 23 -19.86 -9.18 25.19
CA LYS A 23 -20.12 -10.31 24.28
C LYS A 23 -20.01 -11.68 24.96
N SER A 24 -19.23 -11.80 26.04
CA SER A 24 -19.13 -13.02 26.85
C SER A 24 -20.35 -13.27 27.75
N GLY A 25 -21.38 -12.41 27.69
CA GLY A 25 -22.65 -12.58 28.39
C GLY A 25 -22.77 -11.76 29.68
N GLN A 26 -21.78 -10.94 30.03
CA GLN A 26 -21.88 -10.03 31.17
C GLN A 26 -22.82 -8.87 30.86
N SER A 27 -23.58 -8.41 31.86
CA SER A 27 -24.46 -7.26 31.71
C SER A 27 -23.65 -5.97 31.49
N MET A 28 -24.18 -5.05 30.70
CA MET A 28 -23.52 -3.77 30.44
C MET A 28 -23.31 -2.97 31.72
N ALA A 29 -24.26 -3.03 32.67
CA ALA A 29 -24.16 -2.38 33.97
C ALA A 29 -22.98 -2.92 34.79
N ALA A 30 -22.81 -4.24 34.86
CA ALA A 30 -21.70 -4.86 35.59
C ALA A 30 -20.35 -4.48 34.97
N VAL A 31 -20.21 -4.60 33.64
CA VAL A 31 -18.98 -4.26 32.94
C VAL A 31 -18.64 -2.77 33.09
N ALA A 32 -19.65 -1.88 33.01
CA ALA A 32 -19.47 -0.46 33.21
C ALA A 32 -18.98 -0.13 34.62
N ALA A 33 -19.55 -0.76 35.65
CA ALA A 33 -19.13 -0.61 37.04
C ALA A 33 -17.69 -1.12 37.25
N THR A 34 -17.34 -2.29 36.71
CA THR A 34 -15.97 -2.83 36.81
C THR A 34 -14.93 -1.94 36.13
N LEU A 35 -15.27 -1.33 35.01
CA LEU A 35 -14.36 -0.49 34.23
C LEU A 35 -14.39 0.99 34.64
N GLY A 36 -15.27 1.40 35.56
CA GLY A 36 -15.45 2.79 35.95
C GLY A 36 -15.99 3.68 34.81
N LEU A 37 -16.81 3.11 33.93
CA LEU A 37 -17.38 3.79 32.77
C LEU A 37 -18.87 4.06 32.99
N SER A 38 -19.40 5.09 32.32
CA SER A 38 -20.85 5.25 32.21
C SER A 38 -21.43 4.15 31.31
N GLU A 39 -22.59 3.59 31.67
CA GLU A 39 -23.30 2.59 30.85
C GLU A 39 -23.55 3.08 29.41
N GLN A 40 -23.89 4.36 29.23
CA GLN A 40 -24.11 4.95 27.91
C GLN A 40 -22.88 4.88 27.00
N THR A 41 -21.68 5.04 27.57
CA THR A 41 -20.41 4.93 26.82
C THR A 41 -20.21 3.50 26.33
N LEU A 42 -20.46 2.53 27.20
CA LEU A 42 -20.35 1.12 26.84
C LEU A 42 -21.40 0.72 25.79
N TYR A 43 -22.64 1.18 25.94
CA TYR A 43 -23.69 1.00 24.94
C TYR A 43 -23.28 1.53 23.55
N ASN A 44 -22.73 2.75 23.50
CA ASN A 44 -22.25 3.35 22.26
C ASN A 44 -21.13 2.54 21.62
N TRP A 45 -20.22 1.95 22.40
CA TRP A 45 -19.15 1.10 21.89
C TRP A 45 -19.68 -0.25 21.39
N VAL A 46 -20.61 -0.88 22.10
CA VAL A 46 -21.24 -2.13 21.65
C VAL A 46 -22.00 -1.89 20.33
N LYS A 47 -22.73 -0.78 20.23
CA LYS A 47 -23.41 -0.36 18.98
C LYS A 47 -22.40 -0.14 17.85
N ALA A 48 -21.33 0.63 18.09
CA ALA A 48 -20.28 0.85 17.10
C ALA A 48 -19.58 -0.46 16.68
N ALA A 49 -19.44 -1.42 17.59
CA ALA A 49 -18.88 -2.74 17.30
C ALA A 49 -19.79 -3.58 16.40
N ARG A 50 -21.11 -3.52 16.61
CA ARG A 50 -22.11 -4.17 15.73
C ARG A 50 -22.09 -3.57 14.32
N GLU A 51 -21.89 -2.27 14.21
CA GLU A 51 -21.80 -1.56 12.93
C GLU A 51 -20.42 -1.67 12.25
N GLY A 52 -19.45 -2.35 12.87
CA GLY A 52 -18.07 -2.44 12.36
C GLY A 52 -17.29 -1.11 12.40
N LYS A 53 -17.82 -0.10 13.09
CA LYS A 53 -17.28 1.27 13.20
C LYS A 53 -16.52 1.51 14.50
N LEU A 54 -16.39 0.51 15.37
CA LEU A 54 -15.60 0.63 16.60
C LEU A 54 -14.13 0.95 16.28
N PHE A 55 -13.64 0.45 15.15
CA PHE A 55 -12.37 0.84 14.57
C PHE A 55 -12.56 2.18 13.86
N GLY A 56 -11.91 3.23 14.37
CA GLY A 56 -11.75 4.45 13.58
C GLY A 56 -11.13 4.11 12.23
N ALA A 57 -11.37 4.95 11.22
CA ALA A 57 -11.06 4.71 9.81
C ALA A 57 -9.61 4.26 9.48
N GLY A 58 -8.69 4.25 10.45
CA GLY A 58 -7.28 3.85 10.30
C GLY A 58 -6.91 2.41 10.67
N ASN A 59 -7.83 1.55 11.15
CA ASN A 59 -7.49 0.19 11.59
C ASN A 59 -8.47 -0.88 11.08
N LYS A 60 -8.86 -0.80 9.80
CA LYS A 60 -9.38 -2.01 9.14
C LYS A 60 -8.20 -2.96 8.95
N PRO A 61 -8.28 -4.23 9.37
CA PRO A 61 -7.27 -5.21 8.99
C PRO A 61 -7.18 -5.16 7.46
N VAL A 62 -5.96 -4.94 6.95
CA VAL A 62 -5.72 -4.86 5.52
C VAL A 62 -6.20 -6.18 4.93
N SER A 63 -7.27 -6.14 4.16
CA SER A 63 -7.80 -7.33 3.50
C SER A 63 -6.66 -7.94 2.67
N PRO A 64 -6.56 -9.27 2.53
CA PRO A 64 -5.57 -9.88 1.63
C PRO A 64 -5.61 -9.25 0.24
N GLU A 65 -6.80 -8.88 -0.25
CA GLU A 65 -6.98 -8.16 -1.51
C GLU A 65 -6.31 -6.76 -1.52
N GLN A 66 -6.34 -6.05 -0.41
CA GLN A 66 -5.69 -4.74 -0.27
C GLN A 66 -4.16 -4.87 -0.19
N MET A 67 -3.66 -5.97 0.39
CA MET A 67 -2.22 -6.28 0.36
C MET A 67 -1.75 -6.57 -1.06
N GLU A 68 -2.49 -7.40 -1.80
CA GLU A 68 -2.20 -7.69 -3.20
C GLU A 68 -2.28 -6.43 -4.07
N LEU A 69 -3.29 -5.56 -3.85
CA LEU A 69 -3.35 -4.26 -4.52
C LEU A 69 -2.13 -3.38 -4.22
N ALA A 70 -1.65 -3.36 -2.98
CA ALA A 70 -0.47 -2.59 -2.62
C ALA A 70 0.79 -3.15 -3.28
N ARG A 71 0.96 -4.48 -3.28
CA ARG A 71 2.06 -5.17 -3.96
C ARG A 71 2.06 -4.91 -5.46
N LEU A 72 0.91 -5.07 -6.11
CA LEU A 72 0.77 -4.84 -7.55
C LEU A 72 1.06 -3.37 -7.92
N ARG A 73 0.62 -2.42 -7.10
CA ARG A 73 0.93 -0.98 -7.32
C ARG A 73 2.42 -0.70 -7.18
N ALA A 74 3.11 -1.33 -6.23
CA ALA A 74 4.55 -1.21 -6.08
C ALA A 74 5.30 -1.78 -7.31
N GLU A 75 4.88 -2.95 -7.79
CA GLU A 75 5.47 -3.57 -8.98
C GLU A 75 5.28 -2.70 -10.23
N VAL A 76 4.06 -2.20 -10.45
CA VAL A 76 3.78 -1.27 -11.56
C VAL A 76 4.62 -0.01 -11.47
N SER A 77 4.82 0.52 -10.26
CA SER A 77 5.70 1.68 -10.05
C SER A 77 7.15 1.37 -10.42
N ARG A 78 7.68 0.21 -10.02
CA ARG A 78 9.04 -0.22 -10.35
C ARG A 78 9.22 -0.37 -11.86
N LEU A 79 8.31 -1.08 -12.51
CA LEU A 79 8.35 -1.29 -13.97
C LEU A 79 8.22 0.03 -14.75
N LYS A 80 7.41 0.97 -14.28
CA LYS A 80 7.32 2.31 -14.88
C LYS A 80 8.65 3.05 -14.79
N MET A 81 9.30 3.01 -13.62
CA MET A 81 10.63 3.62 -13.43
C MET A 81 11.68 2.98 -14.35
N GLU A 82 11.73 1.64 -14.43
CA GLU A 82 12.65 0.92 -15.34
C GLU A 82 12.42 1.33 -16.80
N ARG A 83 11.16 1.41 -17.23
CA ARG A 83 10.79 1.88 -18.57
C ARG A 83 11.19 3.33 -18.80
N ASP A 84 10.98 4.22 -17.83
CA ASP A 84 11.35 5.62 -17.93
C ASP A 84 12.87 5.83 -17.97
N MET A 85 13.62 5.02 -17.23
CA MET A 85 15.09 4.97 -17.32
C MET A 85 15.55 4.47 -18.69
N ALA A 86 14.92 3.41 -19.22
CA ALA A 86 15.23 2.89 -20.55
C ALA A 86 14.91 3.90 -21.66
N ASP A 87 13.74 4.56 -21.57
CA ASP A 87 13.34 5.62 -22.50
C ASP A 87 14.29 6.82 -22.44
N SER A 88 14.68 7.25 -21.23
CA SER A 88 15.70 8.30 -21.04
C SER A 88 17.04 7.89 -21.65
N ARG A 89 17.45 6.62 -21.50
CA ARG A 89 18.66 6.08 -22.13
C ARG A 89 18.56 6.06 -23.66
N MET A 90 17.41 5.69 -24.22
CA MET A 90 17.16 5.71 -25.66
C MET A 90 17.14 7.13 -26.22
N LYS A 91 16.64 8.12 -25.47
CA LYS A 91 16.66 9.54 -25.88
C LYS A 91 18.08 10.11 -25.95
N CYS A 92 18.94 9.78 -24.99
CA CYS A 92 20.33 10.26 -24.96
C CYS A 92 21.28 9.49 -25.91
N ASN A 93 20.90 8.28 -26.33
CA ASN A 93 21.63 7.49 -27.33
C ASN A 93 20.63 6.75 -28.24
N PRO A 94 20.02 7.45 -29.21
CA PRO A 94 19.03 6.84 -30.08
C PRO A 94 19.71 5.78 -30.95
N PRO A 95 19.06 4.62 -31.19
CA PRO A 95 19.60 3.65 -32.12
C PRO A 95 19.78 4.30 -33.50
N PRO A 96 20.80 3.89 -34.28
CA PRO A 96 21.01 4.44 -35.62
C PRO A 96 19.73 4.25 -36.43
N ARG A 97 19.21 5.34 -37.00
CA ARG A 97 18.01 5.28 -37.86
C ARG A 97 18.34 4.35 -39.02
N SER A 98 17.54 3.30 -39.20
CA SER A 98 17.58 2.41 -40.37
C SER A 98 17.12 3.20 -41.61
N GLY A 99 17.97 4.08 -42.12
CA GLY A 99 17.55 4.99 -43.18
C GLY A 99 18.55 6.07 -43.56
N ARG A 100 19.85 5.78 -43.58
CA ARG A 100 20.80 6.47 -44.47
C ARG A 100 22.10 5.67 -44.63
N VAL A 101 22.04 4.59 -45.38
CA VAL A 101 23.26 4.01 -45.95
C VAL A 101 23.68 4.88 -47.14
N HIS A 102 24.76 5.65 -47.00
CA HIS A 102 25.46 6.18 -48.17
C HIS A 102 26.14 5.00 -48.86
N SER A 103 26.03 4.92 -50.20
CA SER A 103 26.25 3.70 -50.99
C SER A 103 27.70 3.20 -51.11
N THR A 104 28.54 3.35 -50.09
CA THR A 104 29.97 3.02 -50.17
C THR A 104 30.56 2.26 -48.97
N LEU A 105 29.81 1.97 -47.90
CA LEU A 105 30.31 1.09 -46.84
C LEU A 105 29.28 0.05 -46.39
N GLY A 106 29.79 -1.16 -46.13
CA GLY A 106 29.10 -2.45 -46.10
C GLY A 106 27.85 -2.54 -45.23
N TYR A 107 26.87 -3.26 -45.75
CA TYR A 107 25.69 -3.72 -45.02
C TYR A 107 26.11 -4.67 -43.88
N VAL A 108 25.80 -4.32 -42.63
CA VAL A 108 25.90 -5.24 -41.49
C VAL A 108 24.57 -5.96 -41.35
N SER A 109 24.60 -7.30 -41.38
CA SER A 109 23.40 -8.12 -41.24
C SER A 109 22.68 -7.82 -39.90
N PRO A 110 21.34 -7.76 -39.87
CA PRO A 110 20.57 -7.48 -38.65
C PRO A 110 20.94 -8.38 -37.46
N MET A 111 21.29 -9.64 -37.72
CA MET A 111 21.76 -10.59 -36.70
C MET A 111 23.10 -10.18 -36.07
N THR A 112 24.04 -9.69 -36.89
CA THR A 112 25.36 -9.25 -36.42
C THR A 112 25.25 -7.94 -35.63
N PHE A 113 24.28 -7.09 -35.98
CA PHE A 113 23.96 -5.89 -35.22
C PHE A 113 23.45 -6.22 -33.81
N GLU A 114 22.49 -7.15 -33.69
CA GLU A 114 21.96 -7.57 -32.38
C GLU A 114 23.04 -8.22 -31.50
N GLN A 115 23.89 -9.06 -32.08
CA GLN A 115 25.01 -9.69 -31.35
C GLN A 115 26.01 -8.65 -30.82
N ASN A 116 26.41 -7.68 -31.64
CA ASN A 116 27.32 -6.62 -31.23
C ASN A 116 26.70 -5.71 -30.17
N TRP A 117 25.40 -5.44 -30.27
CA TRP A 117 24.67 -4.65 -29.27
C TRP A 117 24.58 -5.35 -27.92
N LEU A 118 24.26 -6.65 -27.90
CA LEU A 118 24.24 -7.46 -26.68
C LEU A 118 25.63 -7.57 -26.03
N ALA A 119 26.68 -7.78 -26.84
CA ALA A 119 28.06 -7.82 -26.35
C ALA A 119 28.48 -6.48 -25.71
N ALA A 120 28.11 -5.34 -26.31
CA ALA A 120 28.39 -4.02 -25.76
C ALA A 120 27.65 -3.73 -24.44
N GLN A 121 26.52 -4.40 -24.17
CA GLN A 121 25.83 -4.28 -22.88
C GLN A 121 26.52 -5.05 -21.77
N GLN A 122 27.09 -6.22 -22.05
CA GLN A 122 27.79 -7.04 -21.06
C GLN A 122 29.09 -6.37 -20.56
N VAL A 123 29.83 -5.70 -21.43
CA VAL A 123 31.07 -4.99 -21.07
C VAL A 123 30.82 -3.77 -20.17
N ARG A 124 29.62 -3.16 -20.22
CA ARG A 124 29.24 -2.04 -19.33
C ARG A 124 28.72 -2.48 -17.96
N ALA A 125 28.40 -3.76 -17.79
CA ALA A 125 27.85 -4.32 -16.55
C ALA A 125 28.91 -5.02 -15.69
N ALA A 126 30.14 -5.17 -16.21
CA ALA A 126 31.33 -5.64 -15.49
C ALA A 126 32.15 -4.44 -14.98
#